data_AF-A0A2S9JGM3-F1
#
_entry.id   AF-A0A2S9JGM3-F1
#
_cell.length_a   1.000
_cell.length_b   1.000
_cell.length_c   1.000
_cell.angle_alpha   90.00
_cell.angle_beta   90.00
_cell.angle_gamma   90.00
#
_symmetry.space_group_name_H-M   'P 1'
#
loop_
_entity.id
_entity.type
_entity.pdbx_description
1 polymer ?
#
loop_
_entity_poly.entity_id
_entity_poly.type
_entity_poly.pdbx_seq_one_letter_code
_entity_poly.pdbx_strand_id
1 'polypeptide(L)' 'MGTREYLLDKAKRQGLEKGLQKGKQEERAKAEAEKLAEKLKSALNFKKMGIPARDIAEGLGLTVEQVEKLK' A
#
# COMPACT_ATOMS: atom_id res chain seq x y z
N MET A 1 29.85 -31.30 13.40
CA MET A 1 28.52 -30.65 13.50
C MET A 1 27.48 -31.76 13.45
N GLY A 2 26.72 -31.95 14.53
CA GLY A 2 25.73 -33.02 14.60
C GLY A 2 24.53 -32.74 13.68
N THR A 3 23.84 -33.79 13.22
CA THR A 3 22.62 -33.70 12.40
C THR A 3 21.55 -32.79 13.01
N ARG A 4 21.51 -32.68 14.34
CA ARG A 4 20.62 -31.77 15.09
C ARG A 4 20.94 -30.29 14.89
N GLU A 5 22.21 -29.89 14.89
CA GLU A 5 22.62 -28.50 14.66
C GLU A 5 22.29 -28.07 13.24
N TYR A 6 22.51 -28.95 12.25
CA TYR A 6 22.21 -28.66 10.85
C TYR A 6 20.71 -28.42 10.61
N LEU A 7 19.84 -29.21 11.24
CA LEU A 7 18.39 -29.04 11.14
C LEU A 7 17.91 -27.73 11.79
N LEU A 8 18.49 -27.35 12.94
CA LEU A 8 18.19 -26.09 13.62
C LEU A 8 18.62 -24.87 12.80
N ASP A 9 19.82 -24.91 12.20
CA ASP A 9 20.32 -23.81 11.37
C ASP A 9 19.46 -23.63 10.10
N LYS A 10 19.05 -24.74 9.49
CA LYS A 10 18.17 -24.74 8.31
C LYS A 10 16.76 -24.24 8.64
N ALA A 11 16.23 -24.54 9.82
CA ALA A 11 14.93 -24.04 10.28
C ALA A 11 14.99 -22.53 10.58
N LYS A 12 16.05 -22.05 11.24
CA LYS A 12 16.28 -20.61 11.51
C LYS A 12 16.39 -19.81 10.21
N ARG A 13 17.19 -20.28 9.26
CA ARG A 13 17.36 -19.61 7.95
C ARG A 13 16.04 -19.52 7.19
N GLN A 14 15.27 -20.61 7.10
CA GLN A 14 13.97 -20.61 6.44
C GLN A 14 12.93 -19.72 7.15
N GLY A 15 12.95 -19.68 8.49
CA GLY A 15 12.06 -18.81 9.26
C GLY A 15 12.32 -17.33 9.03
N LEU A 16 13.60 -16.93 9.00
CA LEU A 16 14.03 -15.56 8.72
C LEU A 16 13.69 -15.13 7.29
N GLU A 17 13.95 -16.01 6.31
CA GLU A 17 13.68 -15.71 4.90
C GLU A 17 12.18 -15.51 4.62
N LYS A 18 11.33 -16.36 5.22
CA LYS A 18 9.87 -16.21 5.14
C LYS A 18 9.36 -14.95 5.87
N GLY A 19 9.95 -14.62 7.03
CA GLY A 19 9.60 -13.40 7.78
C GLY A 19 9.91 -12.12 7.01
N LEU A 20 11.11 -12.05 6.40
CA LEU A 20 11.54 -10.92 5.56
C LEU A 20 10.68 -10.75 4.30
N GLN A 21 10.27 -11.86 3.67
CA GLN A 21 9.47 -11.81 2.46
C GLN A 21 8.02 -11.35 2.75
N LYS A 22 7.43 -11.79 3.88
CA LYS A 22 6.13 -11.28 4.35
C LYS A 22 6.18 -9.81 4.73
N GLY A 23 7.19 -9.39 5.49
CA GLY A 23 7.34 -7.98 5.91
C GLY A 23 7.42 -7.02 4.71
N LYS A 24 8.21 -7.36 3.70
CA LYS A 24 8.34 -6.54 2.47
C LYS A 24 7.05 -6.48 1.64
N GLN A 25 6.23 -7.53 1.62
CA GLN A 25 4.95 -7.49 0.91
C GLN A 25 3.92 -6.65 1.66
N GLU A 26 3.84 -6.80 2.99
CA GLU A 26 2.94 -5.99 3.81
C GLU A 26 3.30 -4.50 3.79
N GLU A 27 4.59 -4.15 3.85
CA GLU A 27 5.00 -2.74 3.75
C GLU A 27 4.68 -2.12 2.39
N ARG A 28 4.87 -2.84 1.29
CA ARG A 28 4.49 -2.34 -0.04
C ARG A 28 2.97 -2.19 -0.18
N ALA A 29 2.21 -3.18 0.27
CA ALA A 29 0.75 -3.13 0.23
C ALA A 29 0.20 -1.98 1.08
N LYS A 30 0.77 -1.74 2.27
CA LYS A 30 0.41 -0.59 3.11
C LYS A 30 0.79 0.74 2.46
N ALA A 31 1.98 0.85 1.88
CA ALA A 31 2.43 2.07 1.21
C ALA A 31 1.58 2.41 -0.02
N GLU A 32 1.15 1.42 -0.80
CA GLU A 32 0.25 1.63 -1.93
C GLU A 32 -1.17 2.01 -1.46
N ALA A 33 -1.67 1.37 -0.40
CA ALA A 33 -2.96 1.70 0.19
C ALA A 33 -2.97 3.11 0.79
N GLU A 34 -1.90 3.52 1.50
CA GLU A 34 -1.76 4.89 2.03
C GLU A 34 -1.70 5.93 0.92
N LYS A 35 -0.93 5.68 -0.15
CA LYS A 35 -0.88 6.60 -1.30
C LYS A 35 -2.24 6.76 -1.98
N LEU A 36 -3.01 5.67 -2.11
CA LEU A 36 -4.36 5.75 -2.63
C LEU A 36 -5.29 6.51 -1.66
N ALA A 37 -5.18 6.25 -0.35
CA ALA A 37 -5.97 6.94 0.65
C ALA A 37 -5.69 8.46 0.68
N GLU A 38 -4.42 8.88 0.56
CA GLU A 38 -4.04 10.29 0.44
C GLU A 38 -4.64 10.94 -0.80
N LYS A 39 -4.54 10.28 -1.97
CA LYS A 39 -5.16 10.80 -3.21
C LYS A 39 -6.66 11.00 -3.05
N LEU A 40 -7.37 10.03 -2.48
CA LEU A 40 -8.81 10.12 -2.24
C LEU A 40 -9.15 11.23 -1.23
N LYS A 41 -8.34 11.40 -0.19
CA LYS A 41 -8.53 12.45 0.83
C LYS A 41 -8.32 13.84 0.25
N SER A 42 -7.28 14.02 -0.57
CA SER A 42 -7.02 15.25 -1.32
C SER A 42 -8.14 15.56 -2.29
N ALA A 43 -8.60 14.55 -3.06
CA ALA A 43 -9.73 14.70 -3.97
C ALA A 43 -11.01 15.19 -3.26
N LEU A 44 -11.30 14.63 -2.08
CA LEU A 44 -12.45 15.02 -1.27
C LEU A 44 -12.31 16.46 -0.73
N ASN A 45 -11.10 16.87 -0.32
CA ASN A 45 -10.83 18.24 0.07
C ASN A 45 -11.01 19.22 -1.09
N PHE A 46 -10.47 18.90 -2.27
CA PHE A 46 -10.64 19.74 -3.46
C PHE A 46 -12.11 19.85 -3.89
N LYS A 47 -12.87 18.75 -3.78
CA LYS A 47 -14.31 18.76 -4.03
C LYS A 47 -15.06 19.67 -3.06
N LYS A 48 -14.68 19.67 -1.76
CA LYS A 48 -15.21 20.60 -0.75
C LYS A 48 -14.84 22.06 -1.02
N MET A 49 -13.69 22.32 -1.65
CA MET A 49 -13.28 23.66 -2.09
C MET A 49 -14.01 24.14 -3.35
N GLY A 50 -14.82 23.28 -4.00
CA GLY A 50 -15.55 23.62 -5.21
C GLY A 50 -14.74 23.45 -6.50
N ILE A 51 -13.62 22.73 -6.47
CA ILE A 51 -12.85 22.40 -7.68
C ILE A 51 -13.63 21.36 -8.50
N PRO A 52 -13.68 21.49 -9.84
CA PRO A 52 -14.37 20.52 -10.69
C PRO A 52 -13.77 19.12 -10.55
N ALA A 53 -14.63 18.10 -10.53
CA ALA A 53 -14.19 16.70 -10.43
C ALA A 53 -13.24 16.30 -11.57
N ARG A 54 -13.31 16.98 -12.73
CA ARG A 54 -12.43 16.78 -13.88
C ARG A 54 -10.99 17.22 -13.61
N ASP A 55 -10.79 18.42 -13.07
CA ASP A 55 -9.46 18.93 -12.71
C ASP A 55 -8.84 18.12 -11.56
N ILE A 56 -9.67 17.70 -10.60
CA ILE A 56 -9.23 16.82 -9.50
C ILE A 56 -8.79 15.45 -10.03
N ALA A 57 -9.56 14.88 -10.95
CA ALA A 57 -9.25 13.61 -11.60
C ALA A 57 -7.92 13.70 -12.38
N GLU A 58 -7.71 14.77 -13.15
CA GLU A 58 -6.45 15.03 -13.85
C GLU A 58 -5.27 15.21 -12.88
N GLY A 59 -5.42 16.03 -11.85
CA GLY A 59 -4.34 16.35 -10.92
C GLY A 59 -3.90 15.19 -10.01
N LEU A 60 -4.79 14.24 -9.74
CA LEU A 60 -4.52 13.10 -8.84
C LEU A 60 -4.39 11.75 -9.58
N GLY A 61 -4.64 11.74 -10.89
CA GLY A 61 -4.69 10.52 -11.70
C GLY A 61 -5.82 9.59 -11.27
N LEU A 62 -6.95 10.17 -10.87
CA LEU A 62 -8.18 9.44 -10.53
C LEU A 62 -9.16 9.53 -11.69
N THR A 63 -10.20 8.70 -11.68
CA THR A 63 -11.32 8.84 -12.63
C THR A 63 -12.35 9.84 -12.09
N VAL A 64 -13.02 10.56 -13.00
CA VAL A 64 -14.08 11.52 -12.62
C VAL A 64 -15.16 10.82 -11.79
N GLU A 65 -15.55 9.59 -12.16
CA GLU A 65 -16.50 8.77 -11.39
C GLU A 65 -16.03 8.49 -9.96
N GLN A 66 -14.74 8.20 -9.75
CA GLN A 66 -14.18 8.00 -8.40
C GLN A 66 -14.26 9.28 -7.58
N VAL A 67 -13.98 10.43 -8.18
CA VAL A 67 -14.08 11.73 -7.51
C VAL A 67 -15.55 12.11 -7.24
N GLU A 68 -16.47 11.78 -8.13
CA GLU A 68 -17.89 12.00 -7.93
C GLU A 68 -18.49 11.08 -6.84
N LYS A 69 -18.02 9.83 -6.74
CA LYS A 69 -18.40 8.90 -5.66
C LYS A 69 -17.82 9.26 -4.30
N LEU A 70 -16.76 10.07 -4.23
CA LEU A 70 -16.27 10.61 -2.95
C LEU A 70 -17.30 11.58 -2.38
N LYS A 71 -17.93 11.20 -1.27
CA LYS A 71 -19.04 11.93 -0.65
C LYS A 71 -18.56 12.89 0.43
#